data_AF-A0A971HNG9-F1
#
_entry.id   AF-A0A971HNG9-F1
#
_cell.length_a   1.000
_cell.length_b   1.000
_cell.length_c   1.000
_cell.angle_alpha   90.00
_cell.angle_beta   90.00
_cell.angle_gamma   90.00
#
_symmetry.space_group_name_H-M   'P 1'
#
loop_
_entity.id
_entity.type
_entity.pdbx_description
1 polymer ?
#
loop_
_entity_poly.entity_id
_entity_poly.type
_entity_poly.pdbx_seq_one_letter_code
_entity_poly.pdbx_strand_id
1 'polypeptide(L)'
;MTSKINISNQKLLWLGVVLLFLAVVAFIFTLFKREIRIAPSKRSFFEQFTYVDDFSLSEDGKKDLLETLRFQRMQTMYQASYIDLVERINNMDTTKINTRNAKDVFKDYSKVREDYKRTVKKLDDYEKEYKLKCFSKMRSLILAVLYSDKHFKKRTTKFDPEKLIEIGALQEVPVCPRGGTYSIIYKDGRRLFSCSLHGILKN
;
A
#
# COMPACT_ATOMS: atom_id res chain seq x y z
N MET A 1 -64.09 -16.75 -33.14
CA MET A 1 -62.92 -16.44 -32.29
C MET A 1 -62.86 -14.94 -32.05
N THR A 2 -63.09 -14.49 -30.81
CA THR A 2 -62.46 -13.32 -30.17
C THR A 2 -63.04 -13.17 -28.75
N SER A 3 -62.24 -13.56 -27.76
CA SER A 3 -62.55 -13.42 -26.33
C SER A 3 -62.48 -11.94 -25.93
N LYS A 4 -63.60 -11.33 -25.55
CA LYS A 4 -63.63 -10.00 -24.95
C LYS A 4 -63.16 -10.09 -23.50
N ILE A 5 -61.92 -9.66 -23.27
CA ILE A 5 -61.33 -9.57 -21.93
C ILE A 5 -61.93 -8.34 -21.23
N ASN A 6 -62.95 -8.55 -20.39
CA ASN A 6 -63.44 -7.54 -19.46
C ASN A 6 -62.45 -7.47 -18.28
N ILE A 7 -61.44 -6.61 -18.39
CA ILE A 7 -60.64 -6.21 -17.23
C ILE A 7 -61.55 -5.35 -16.34
N SER A 8 -61.98 -5.93 -15.22
CA SER A 8 -62.71 -5.22 -14.17
C SER A 8 -61.95 -3.94 -13.80
N ASN A 9 -62.64 -2.79 -13.83
CA ASN A 9 -62.14 -1.46 -13.43
C ASN A 9 -61.45 -1.46 -12.06
N GLN A 10 -61.80 -2.42 -11.20
CA GLN A 10 -61.20 -2.61 -9.88
C GLN A 10 -59.71 -2.99 -9.97
N LYS A 11 -59.30 -3.81 -10.96
CA LYS A 11 -57.88 -4.19 -11.15
C LYS A 11 -57.04 -3.02 -11.67
N LEU A 12 -57.62 -2.15 -12.49
CA LEU A 12 -56.98 -0.92 -12.98
C LEU A 12 -56.77 0.10 -11.85
N LEU A 13 -57.76 0.25 -10.96
CA LEU A 13 -57.63 1.09 -9.77
C LEU A 13 -56.53 0.58 -8.83
N TRP A 14 -56.45 -0.72 -8.58
CA TRP A 14 -55.38 -1.31 -7.77
C TRP A 14 -53.99 -1.13 -8.39
N LEU A 15 -53.85 -1.29 -9.70
CA LEU A 15 -52.60 -1.01 -10.42
C LEU A 15 -52.18 0.46 -10.30
N GLY A 16 -53.13 1.39 -10.40
CA GLY A 16 -52.89 2.83 -10.21
C GLY A 16 -52.38 3.14 -8.79
N VAL A 17 -53.00 2.56 -7.76
CA VAL A 17 -52.58 2.75 -6.36
C VAL A 17 -51.18 2.18 -6.11
N VAL A 18 -50.85 1.01 -6.66
CA VAL A 18 -49.51 0.41 -6.52
C VAL A 18 -48.43 1.25 -7.19
N LEU A 19 -48.70 1.78 -8.39
CA LEU A 19 -47.78 2.67 -9.10
C LEU A 19 -47.55 3.98 -8.34
N LEU A 20 -48.60 4.56 -7.76
CA LEU A 20 -48.51 5.79 -6.97
C LEU A 20 -47.71 5.56 -5.69
N PHE A 21 -47.91 4.42 -5.04
CA PHE A 21 -47.13 4.03 -3.86
C PHE A 21 -45.65 3.83 -4.20
N LEU A 22 -45.34 3.18 -5.33
CA LEU A 22 -43.96 3.03 -5.81
C LEU A 22 -43.30 4.37 -6.13
N ALA A 23 -44.03 5.31 -6.74
CA ALA A 23 -43.52 6.65 -7.03
C ALA A 23 -43.21 7.44 -5.76
N VAL A 24 -44.06 7.34 -4.73
CA VAL A 24 -43.85 7.99 -3.43
C VAL A 24 -42.64 7.38 -2.71
N VAL A 25 -42.50 6.05 -2.71
CA VAL A 25 -41.35 5.37 -2.10
C VAL A 25 -40.06 5.76 -2.82
N ALA A 26 -40.05 5.79 -4.16
CA ALA A 26 -38.90 6.23 -4.95
C ALA A 26 -38.53 7.69 -4.64
N PHE A 27 -39.52 8.58 -4.52
CA PHE A 27 -39.31 9.98 -4.18
C PHE A 27 -38.71 10.15 -2.76
N ILE A 28 -39.25 9.45 -1.76
CA ILE A 28 -38.69 9.43 -0.40
C ILE A 28 -37.25 8.89 -0.42
N PHE A 29 -36.98 7.84 -1.19
CA PHE A 29 -35.62 7.30 -1.34
C PHE A 29 -34.67 8.31 -1.98
N THR A 30 -35.12 9.11 -2.94
CA THR A 30 -34.28 10.19 -3.53
C THR A 30 -34.03 11.34 -2.56
N LEU A 31 -34.98 11.66 -1.68
CA LEU A 31 -34.79 12.66 -0.63
C LEU A 31 -33.76 12.18 0.40
N PHE A 32 -33.88 10.93 0.89
CA PHE A 32 -32.89 10.34 1.79
C PHE A 32 -31.51 10.19 1.13
N LYS A 33 -31.44 9.84 -0.16
CA LYS A 33 -30.17 9.74 -0.89
C LYS A 33 -29.49 11.12 -1.08
N ARG A 34 -30.26 12.22 -1.06
CA ARG A 34 -29.73 13.58 -1.11
C ARG A 34 -29.17 14.04 0.24
N GLU A 35 -29.72 13.54 1.35
CA GLU A 35 -29.26 13.81 2.72
C GLU A 35 -28.11 12.91 3.18
N ILE A 36 -27.92 11.73 2.58
CA ILE A 36 -26.73 10.87 2.78
C ILE A 36 -25.56 11.30 1.87
N ARG A 37 -25.48 12.59 1.50
CA ARG A 37 -24.17 13.19 1.28
C ARG A 37 -23.59 13.41 2.66
N ILE A 38 -22.91 12.37 3.16
CA ILE A 38 -21.97 12.47 4.28
C ILE A 38 -21.08 13.66 3.95
N ALA A 39 -21.39 14.83 4.52
CA ALA A 39 -20.42 15.91 4.59
C ALA A 39 -19.20 15.25 5.24
N PRO A 40 -18.02 15.24 4.59
CA PRO A 40 -16.84 14.67 5.23
C PRO A 40 -16.72 15.36 6.58
N SER A 41 -16.72 14.58 7.67
CA SER A 41 -16.67 15.17 9.00
C SER A 41 -15.49 16.13 9.01
N LYS A 42 -15.73 17.41 9.31
CA LYS A 42 -14.66 18.36 9.64
C LYS A 42 -14.06 17.99 11.00
N ARG A 43 -13.67 16.73 11.19
CA ARG A 43 -12.56 16.44 12.09
C ARG A 43 -11.33 16.84 11.29
N SER A 44 -10.51 17.70 11.88
CA SER A 44 -9.24 18.04 11.27
C SER A 44 -8.54 16.72 10.94
N PHE A 45 -8.18 16.51 9.69
CA PHE A 45 -7.43 15.31 9.27
C PHE A 45 -6.10 15.20 10.06
N PHE A 46 -5.72 16.23 10.82
CA PHE A 46 -4.61 16.25 11.76
C PHE A 46 -4.86 15.51 13.09
N GLU A 47 -6.08 15.50 13.64
CA GLU A 47 -6.36 14.88 14.95
C GLU A 47 -6.38 13.35 14.94
N GLN A 48 -6.57 12.73 13.76
CA GLN A 48 -6.61 11.27 13.66
C GLN A 48 -5.21 10.63 13.64
N PHE A 49 -4.13 11.41 13.43
CA PHE A 49 -2.76 10.87 13.31
C PHE A 49 -1.83 11.23 14.48
N THR A 50 -2.29 12.00 15.46
CA THR A 50 -1.48 12.35 16.64
C THR A 50 -1.54 11.31 17.76
N TYR A 51 -2.34 10.24 17.61
CA TYR A 51 -2.39 9.14 18.57
C TYR A 51 -1.45 8.01 18.16
N VAL A 52 -0.14 8.29 18.21
CA VAL A 52 0.90 7.25 18.20
C VAL A 52 1.79 7.50 19.41
N ASP A 53 1.21 7.32 20.60
CA ASP A 53 1.98 7.24 21.84
C ASP A 53 2.44 5.79 22.07
N ASP A 54 3.70 5.68 22.47
CA ASP A 54 4.33 4.54 23.15
C ASP A 54 4.45 3.17 22.42
N PHE A 55 5.08 3.18 21.25
CA PHE A 55 5.89 2.01 20.84
C PHE A 55 7.38 2.33 20.99
N SER A 56 8.09 1.49 21.73
CA SER A 56 9.55 1.46 21.87
C SER A 56 10.23 1.07 20.55
N LEU A 57 10.00 1.84 19.49
CA LEU A 57 10.65 1.71 18.19
C LEU A 57 12.06 2.29 18.28
N SER A 58 13.03 1.54 17.77
CA SER A 58 14.38 2.04 17.52
C SER A 58 14.33 3.31 16.67
N GLU A 59 15.36 4.15 16.74
CA GLU A 59 15.40 5.42 16.00
C GLU A 59 15.16 5.23 14.49
N ASP A 60 15.65 4.12 13.94
CA ASP A 60 15.41 3.70 12.56
C ASP A 60 13.95 3.29 12.31
N GLY A 61 13.31 2.61 13.25
CA GLY A 61 11.89 2.26 13.19
C GLY A 61 10.96 3.48 13.23
N LYS A 62 11.33 4.52 14.00
CA LYS A 62 10.60 5.80 14.00
C LYS A 62 10.73 6.54 12.67
N LYS A 63 11.93 6.55 12.07
CA LYS A 63 12.17 7.14 10.75
C LYS A 63 11.35 6.43 9.66
N ASP A 64 11.33 5.10 9.67
CA ASP A 64 10.57 4.28 8.71
C ASP A 64 9.05 4.51 8.81
N LEU A 65 8.51 4.60 10.04
CA LEU A 65 7.09 4.88 10.25
C LEU A 65 6.70 6.29 9.76
N LEU A 66 7.53 7.30 10.07
CA LEU A 66 7.33 8.66 9.56
C LEU A 66 7.41 8.73 8.03
N GLU A 67 8.34 8.00 7.41
CA GLU A 67 8.43 7.91 5.95
C GLU A 67 7.22 7.23 5.33
N THR A 68 6.71 6.16 5.97
CA THR A 68 5.48 5.47 5.55
C THR A 68 4.28 6.42 5.59
N LEU A 69 4.11 7.18 6.68
CA LEU A 69 3.05 8.18 6.81
C LEU A 69 3.17 9.30 5.77
N ARG A 70 4.40 9.78 5.52
CA ARG A 70 4.67 10.78 4.47
C ARG A 70 4.32 10.25 3.09
N PHE A 71 4.64 8.99 2.81
CA PHE A 71 4.28 8.35 1.55
C PHE A 71 2.77 8.23 1.38
N GLN A 72 2.05 7.73 2.40
CA GLN A 72 0.59 7.64 2.38
C GLN A 72 -0.07 9.00 2.13
N ARG A 73 0.45 10.07 2.77
CA ARG A 73 0.00 11.44 2.52
C ARG A 73 0.22 11.84 1.06
N MET A 74 1.43 11.62 0.52
CA MET A 74 1.74 11.97 -0.87
C MET A 74 0.92 11.17 -1.87
N GLN A 75 0.66 9.89 -1.60
CA GLN A 75 -0.21 9.04 -2.43
C GLN A 75 -1.64 9.58 -2.44
N THR A 76 -2.17 9.97 -1.27
CA THR A 76 -3.51 10.56 -1.15
C THR A 76 -3.60 11.88 -1.92
N MET A 77 -2.59 12.75 -1.79
CA MET A 77 -2.53 14.01 -2.54
C MET A 77 -2.45 13.77 -4.05
N TYR A 78 -1.67 12.78 -4.49
CA TYR A 78 -1.57 12.41 -5.89
C TYR A 78 -2.92 11.93 -6.44
N GLN A 79 -3.59 11.02 -5.75
CA GLN A 79 -4.93 10.55 -6.14
C GLN A 79 -5.96 11.69 -6.19
N ALA A 80 -5.97 12.55 -5.17
CA ALA A 80 -6.88 13.70 -5.12
C ALA A 80 -6.62 14.68 -6.28
N SER A 81 -5.36 15.03 -6.55
CA SER A 81 -5.00 15.92 -7.66
C SER A 81 -5.30 15.34 -9.04
N TYR A 82 -5.26 14.01 -9.19
CA TYR A 82 -5.68 13.35 -10.41
C TYR A 82 -7.20 13.45 -10.60
N ILE A 83 -7.98 13.24 -9.54
CA ILE A 83 -9.44 13.37 -9.59
C ILE A 83 -9.84 14.82 -9.93
N ASP A 84 -9.23 15.80 -9.27
CA ASP A 84 -9.44 17.24 -9.56
C ASP A 84 -9.09 17.58 -11.02
N LEU A 85 -7.98 17.05 -11.54
CA LEU A 85 -7.62 17.22 -12.95
C LEU A 85 -8.72 16.68 -13.89
N VAL A 86 -9.23 15.47 -13.63
CA VAL A 86 -10.29 14.87 -14.45
C VAL A 86 -11.56 15.71 -14.40
N GLU A 87 -11.95 16.20 -13.22
CA GLU A 87 -13.11 17.08 -13.05
C GLU A 87 -12.93 18.41 -13.81
N ARG A 88 -11.76 19.04 -13.71
CA ARG A 88 -11.44 20.27 -14.45
C ARG A 88 -11.48 20.07 -15.97
N ILE A 89 -11.01 18.92 -16.46
CA ILE A 89 -11.09 18.57 -17.88
C ILE A 89 -12.55 18.40 -18.32
N ASN A 90 -13.36 17.67 -17.53
CA ASN A 90 -14.77 17.44 -17.85
C ASN A 90 -15.61 18.72 -17.83
N ASN A 91 -15.25 19.69 -16.98
CA ASN A 91 -15.91 20.98 -16.88
C ASN A 91 -15.37 22.02 -17.87
N MET A 92 -14.37 21.68 -18.68
CA MET A 92 -13.78 22.61 -19.64
C MET A 92 -14.63 22.68 -20.92
N ASP A 93 -14.96 23.90 -21.34
CA ASP A 93 -15.64 24.11 -22.62
C ASP A 93 -14.68 23.79 -23.78
N THR A 94 -14.91 22.65 -24.43
CA THR A 94 -14.06 22.13 -25.53
C THR A 94 -14.18 22.95 -26.81
N THR A 95 -15.10 23.91 -26.89
CA THR A 95 -15.33 24.71 -28.11
C THR A 95 -14.38 25.90 -28.25
N LYS A 96 -13.70 26.32 -27.17
CA LYS A 96 -12.73 27.45 -27.17
C LYS A 96 -11.44 27.06 -26.45
N ILE A 97 -10.68 26.13 -27.05
CA ILE A 97 -9.40 25.69 -26.46
C ILE A 97 -8.35 26.81 -26.60
N ASN A 98 -8.15 27.57 -25.53
CA ASN A 98 -6.98 28.44 -25.37
C ASN A 98 -5.82 27.60 -24.81
N THR A 99 -4.72 27.50 -25.55
CA THR A 99 -3.53 26.71 -25.18
C THR A 99 -2.90 27.16 -23.85
N ARG A 100 -3.12 28.40 -23.42
CA ARG A 100 -2.69 28.91 -22.12
C ARG A 100 -3.52 28.31 -20.97
N ASN A 101 -4.84 28.28 -21.11
CA ASN A 101 -5.76 27.70 -20.12
C ASN A 101 -5.57 26.18 -20.00
N ALA A 102 -5.29 25.50 -21.12
CA ALA A 102 -4.97 24.08 -21.12
C ALA A 102 -3.70 23.76 -20.31
N LYS A 103 -2.65 24.61 -20.37
CA LYS A 103 -1.44 24.43 -19.56
C LYS A 103 -1.71 24.60 -18.05
N ASP A 104 -2.56 25.56 -17.69
CA ASP A 104 -2.89 25.80 -16.28
C ASP A 104 -3.70 24.65 -15.66
N VAL A 105 -4.52 23.96 -16.46
CA VAL A 105 -5.29 22.78 -16.01
C VAL A 105 -4.38 21.65 -15.52
N PHE A 106 -3.23 21.43 -16.15
CA PHE A 106 -2.29 20.36 -15.76
C PHE A 106 -1.26 20.80 -14.71
N LYS A 107 -1.15 22.09 -14.38
CA LYS A 107 -0.04 22.64 -13.59
C LYS A 107 0.03 22.04 -12.19
N ASP A 108 -1.10 22.01 -11.48
CA ASP A 108 -1.17 21.52 -10.10
C ASP A 108 -0.90 20.01 -10.04
N TYR A 109 -1.55 19.24 -10.92
CA TYR A 109 -1.32 17.80 -11.05
C TYR A 109 0.14 17.47 -11.41
N SER A 110 0.75 18.20 -12.34
CA SER A 110 2.13 17.96 -12.77
C SER A 110 3.11 18.14 -11.62
N LYS A 111 2.91 19.17 -10.78
CA LYS A 111 3.72 19.38 -9.58
C LYS A 111 3.59 18.22 -8.60
N VAL A 112 2.36 17.84 -8.25
CA VAL A 112 2.09 16.74 -7.30
C VAL A 112 2.60 15.40 -7.84
N ARG A 113 2.49 15.15 -9.15
CA ARG A 113 3.05 13.97 -9.80
C ARG A 113 4.57 13.89 -9.67
N GLU A 114 5.28 14.99 -9.88
CA GLU A 114 6.75 15.02 -9.73
C GLU A 114 7.18 14.87 -8.27
N ASP A 115 6.43 15.42 -7.32
CA ASP A 115 6.68 15.23 -5.89
C ASP A 115 6.41 13.77 -5.45
N TYR A 116 5.35 13.16 -5.96
CA TYR A 116 5.05 11.74 -5.76
C TYR A 116 6.15 10.84 -6.32
N LYS A 117 6.58 11.05 -7.57
CA LYS A 117 7.70 10.30 -8.19
C LYS A 117 8.99 10.42 -7.36
N ARG A 118 9.33 11.62 -6.89
CA ARG A 118 10.50 11.83 -6.04
C ARG A 118 10.40 11.08 -4.72
N THR A 119 9.20 11.00 -4.15
CA THR A 119 8.95 10.24 -2.91
C THR A 119 9.08 8.74 -3.12
N VAL A 120 8.50 8.19 -4.19
CA VAL A 120 8.67 6.78 -4.57
C VAL A 120 10.14 6.43 -4.76
N LYS A 121 10.89 7.26 -5.50
CA LYS A 121 12.32 7.04 -5.72
C LYS A 121 13.11 6.99 -4.41
N LYS A 122 12.79 7.86 -3.45
CA LYS A 122 13.44 7.83 -2.12
C LYS A 122 13.20 6.52 -1.39
N LEU A 123 11.96 6.02 -1.41
CA LEU A 123 11.63 4.72 -0.81
C LEU A 123 12.41 3.58 -1.46
N ASP A 124 12.48 3.55 -2.79
CA ASP A 124 13.26 2.54 -3.52
C ASP A 124 14.75 2.60 -3.13
N ASP A 125 15.31 3.79 -2.98
CA ASP A 125 16.71 3.97 -2.59
C ASP A 125 16.96 3.54 -1.14
N TYR A 126 16.03 3.80 -0.22
CA TYR A 126 16.07 3.27 1.14
C TYR A 126 16.00 1.74 1.17
N GLU A 127 15.09 1.13 0.40
CA GLU A 127 14.97 -0.33 0.32
C GLU A 127 16.25 -0.97 -0.21
N LYS A 128 16.89 -0.37 -1.23
CA LYS A 128 18.20 -0.80 -1.72
C LYS A 128 19.26 -0.74 -0.62
N GLU A 129 19.31 0.33 0.16
CA GLU A 129 20.28 0.46 1.26
C GLU A 129 20.06 -0.63 2.33
N TYR A 130 18.82 -0.87 2.74
CA TYR A 130 18.48 -1.93 3.68
C TYR A 130 18.85 -3.32 3.14
N LYS A 131 18.62 -3.56 1.85
CA LYS A 131 19.03 -4.79 1.17
C LYS A 131 20.55 -4.96 1.17
N LEU A 132 21.32 -3.90 0.89
CA LEU A 132 22.78 -3.92 0.95
C LEU A 132 23.29 -4.21 2.37
N LYS A 133 22.73 -3.56 3.39
CA LYS A 133 23.04 -3.85 4.81
C LYS A 133 22.71 -5.30 5.17
N CYS A 134 21.56 -5.81 4.72
CA CYS A 134 21.16 -7.19 4.92
C CYS A 134 22.15 -8.19 4.28
N PHE A 135 22.60 -7.91 3.05
CA PHE A 135 23.57 -8.74 2.34
C PHE A 135 24.98 -8.68 2.93
N SER A 136 25.39 -7.52 3.46
CA SER A 136 26.64 -7.39 4.22
C SER A 136 26.63 -8.30 5.45
N LYS A 137 25.57 -8.27 6.26
CA LYS A 137 25.41 -9.19 7.41
C LYS A 137 25.38 -10.66 6.98
N MET A 138 24.75 -10.96 5.85
CA MET A 138 24.71 -12.32 5.32
C MET A 138 26.11 -12.82 4.92
N ARG A 139 27.00 -11.97 4.42
CA ARG A 139 28.41 -12.35 4.16
C ARG A 139 29.14 -12.75 5.45
N SER A 140 28.96 -12.03 6.55
CA SER A 140 29.53 -12.42 7.84
C SER A 140 29.01 -13.79 8.31
N LEU A 141 27.73 -14.05 8.08
CA LEU A 141 27.11 -15.35 8.39
C LEU A 141 27.71 -16.48 7.53
N ILE A 142 27.96 -16.24 6.25
CA ILE A 142 28.65 -17.19 5.37
C ILE A 142 30.03 -17.55 5.94
N LEU A 143 30.81 -16.56 6.35
CA LEU A 143 32.14 -16.77 6.93
C LEU A 143 32.08 -17.59 8.22
N ALA A 144 31.13 -17.29 9.12
CA ALA A 144 30.95 -18.06 10.35
C ALA A 144 30.60 -19.53 10.08
N VAL A 145 29.74 -19.78 9.09
CA VAL A 145 29.38 -21.14 8.70
C VAL A 145 30.56 -21.88 8.06
N LEU A 146 31.36 -21.20 7.23
CA LEU A 146 32.58 -21.80 6.67
C LEU A 146 33.62 -22.12 7.76
N TYR A 147 33.72 -21.27 8.79
CA TYR A 147 34.56 -21.55 9.96
C TYR A 147 34.08 -22.79 10.70
N SER A 148 32.77 -22.91 10.97
CA SER A 148 32.16 -24.10 11.55
C SER A 148 32.44 -25.37 10.74
N ASP A 149 32.29 -25.29 9.41
CA ASP A 149 32.55 -26.41 8.50
C ASP A 149 34.00 -26.92 8.64
N LYS A 150 34.96 -26.00 8.78
CA LYS A 150 36.37 -26.31 8.99
C LYS A 150 36.63 -26.89 10.38
N HIS A 151 36.02 -26.31 11.41
CA HIS A 151 36.19 -26.72 12.81
C HIS A 151 35.70 -28.17 13.03
N PHE A 152 34.51 -28.50 12.54
CA PHE A 152 33.91 -29.83 12.71
C PHE A 152 34.21 -30.82 11.57
N LYS A 153 34.96 -30.39 10.54
CA LYS A 153 35.21 -31.15 9.30
C LYS A 153 33.93 -31.72 8.67
N LYS A 154 32.80 -31.03 8.84
CA LYS A 154 31.47 -31.45 8.40
C LYS A 154 30.73 -30.27 7.79
N ARG A 155 30.07 -30.50 6.65
CA ARG A 155 29.30 -29.48 5.95
C ARG A 155 28.01 -29.15 6.71
N THR A 156 27.89 -27.93 7.22
CA THR A 156 26.72 -27.39 7.94
C THR A 156 25.54 -27.23 6.99
N THR A 157 24.45 -27.98 7.18
CA THR A 157 23.31 -27.95 6.26
C THR A 157 22.20 -27.00 6.67
N LYS A 158 22.07 -26.76 7.98
CA LYS A 158 21.05 -25.89 8.58
C LYS A 158 21.74 -24.76 9.32
N PHE A 159 21.18 -23.56 9.23
CA PHE A 159 21.65 -22.43 10.03
C PHE A 159 21.23 -22.64 11.48
N ASP A 160 22.22 -22.65 12.38
CA ASP A 160 22.05 -22.84 13.81
C ASP A 160 22.93 -21.79 14.52
N PRO A 161 22.36 -20.63 14.89
CA PRO A 161 23.14 -19.50 15.40
C PRO A 161 23.76 -19.78 16.76
N GLU A 162 23.09 -20.56 17.61
CA GLU A 162 23.55 -20.89 18.97
C GLU A 162 24.87 -21.67 18.91
N LYS A 163 24.91 -22.72 18.08
CA LYS A 163 26.16 -23.49 17.85
C LYS A 163 27.30 -22.65 17.29
N LEU A 164 26.99 -21.67 16.44
CA LEU A 164 28.00 -20.77 15.88
C LEU A 164 28.55 -19.80 16.92
N ILE A 165 27.75 -19.42 17.92
CA ILE A 165 28.21 -18.62 19.06
C ILE A 165 29.05 -19.47 20.01
N GLU A 166 28.63 -20.70 20.31
CA GLU A 166 29.36 -21.63 21.19
C GLU A 166 30.81 -21.88 20.73
N ILE A 167 31.03 -21.99 19.42
CA ILE A 167 32.38 -22.16 18.84
C ILE A 167 33.13 -20.84 18.61
N GLY A 168 32.55 -19.70 19.00
CA GLY A 168 33.12 -18.37 18.81
C GLY A 168 33.15 -17.88 17.35
N ALA A 169 32.40 -18.51 16.45
CA ALA A 169 32.29 -18.06 15.05
C ALA A 169 31.39 -16.83 14.88
N LEU A 170 30.48 -16.61 15.84
CA LEU A 170 29.65 -15.41 15.95
C LEU A 170 29.72 -14.86 17.38
N GLN A 171 29.69 -13.54 17.53
CA GLN A 171 29.53 -12.88 18.83
C GLN A 171 28.05 -12.71 19.19
N GLU A 172 27.23 -12.37 18.20
CA GLU A 172 25.79 -12.16 18.35
C GLU A 172 25.04 -12.77 17.15
N VAL A 173 23.75 -13.06 17.35
CA VAL A 173 22.89 -13.54 16.26
C VAL A 173 22.62 -12.38 15.30
N PRO A 174 23.06 -12.43 14.03
CA PRO A 174 22.81 -11.36 13.10
C PRO A 174 21.32 -11.24 12.81
N VAL A 175 20.77 -10.04 12.98
CA VAL A 175 19.37 -9.73 12.65
C VAL A 175 19.32 -8.88 11.40
N CYS A 176 18.41 -9.21 10.49
CA CYS A 176 18.16 -8.39 9.30
C CYS A 176 17.67 -7.00 9.74
N PRO A 177 18.11 -5.90 9.09
CA PRO A 177 17.67 -4.55 9.44
C PRO A 177 16.14 -4.34 9.43
N ARG A 178 15.41 -5.16 8.67
CA ARG A 178 13.94 -5.16 8.56
C ARG A 178 13.26 -6.25 9.42
N GLY A 179 13.99 -6.92 10.31
CA GLY A 179 13.47 -7.99 11.17
C GLY A 179 13.31 -9.36 10.48
N GLY A 180 13.79 -9.51 9.25
CA GLY A 180 13.83 -10.80 8.55
C GLY A 180 14.77 -11.83 9.21
N THR A 181 14.48 -13.11 9.00
CA THR A 181 15.26 -14.23 9.52
C THR A 181 16.21 -14.76 8.45
N TYR A 182 17.44 -15.11 8.86
CA TYR A 182 18.42 -15.74 7.98
C TYR A 182 18.29 -17.26 7.98
N SER A 183 18.53 -17.88 6.83
CA SER A 183 18.51 -19.33 6.69
C SER A 183 19.47 -19.81 5.61
N ILE A 184 19.76 -21.11 5.67
CA ILE A 184 20.52 -21.83 4.65
C ILE A 184 19.55 -22.75 3.90
N ILE A 185 19.50 -22.59 2.58
CA ILE A 185 18.72 -23.42 1.66
C ILE A 185 19.68 -24.27 0.84
N TYR A 186 19.40 -25.56 0.71
CA TYR A 186 20.13 -26.44 -0.20
C TYR A 186 19.37 -26.59 -1.51
N LYS A 187 20.03 -26.24 -2.61
CA LYS A 187 19.47 -26.40 -3.96
C LYS A 187 20.59 -26.78 -4.92
N ASP A 188 20.38 -27.82 -5.72
CA ASP A 188 21.29 -28.27 -6.78
C ASP A 188 22.73 -28.52 -6.28
N GLY A 189 22.87 -29.10 -5.08
CA GLY A 189 24.17 -29.37 -4.42
C GLY A 189 24.88 -28.13 -3.85
N ARG A 190 24.33 -26.93 -4.07
CA ARG A 190 24.85 -25.65 -3.59
C ARG A 190 24.14 -25.21 -2.32
N ARG A 191 24.90 -24.52 -1.46
CA ARG A 191 24.39 -23.87 -0.26
C ARG A 191 24.02 -22.44 -0.63
N LEU A 192 22.74 -22.09 -0.52
CA LEU A 192 22.24 -20.75 -0.75
C LEU A 192 21.91 -20.11 0.60
N PHE A 193 22.44 -18.92 0.82
CA PHE A 193 22.14 -18.14 2.02
C PHE A 193 21.02 -17.18 1.68
N SER A 194 20.00 -17.14 2.54
CA SER A 194 18.78 -16.40 2.26
C SER A 194 18.29 -15.62 3.48
N CYS A 195 17.61 -14.53 3.21
CA CYS A 195 16.82 -13.75 4.15
C CYS A 195 15.35 -13.85 3.74
N SER A 196 14.45 -14.02 4.70
CA SER A 196 13.00 -14.13 4.44
C SER A 196 12.40 -12.91 3.72
N LEU A 197 13.00 -11.72 3.89
CA LEU A 197 12.52 -10.48 3.29
C LEU A 197 13.29 -10.10 2.02
N HIS A 198 14.62 -10.17 2.05
CA HIS A 198 15.48 -9.68 0.96
C HIS A 198 15.91 -10.77 -0.04
N GLY A 199 15.51 -12.02 0.22
CA GLY A 199 15.78 -13.16 -0.64
C GLY A 199 17.21 -13.70 -0.53
N ILE A 200 17.65 -14.34 -1.60
CA ILE A 200 18.95 -15.03 -1.69
C ILE A 200 20.03 -14.04 -2.09
N LEU A 201 21.19 -14.11 -1.43
CA LEU A 201 22.39 -13.43 -1.90
C LEU A 201 22.85 -14.10 -3.20
N LYS A 202 22.60 -13.46 -4.33
CA LYS A 202 23.17 -13.85 -5.63
C LYS A 202 24.55 -13.20 -5.73
N ASN A 203 25.58 -14.02 -5.91
CA ASN A 203 26.90 -13.55 -6.37
C ASN A 203 26.81 -13.15 -7.84
#